data_AF-A0A933I9F4-F1
#
_entry.id   AF-A0A933I9F4-F1
#
_cell.length_a   1.000
_cell.length_b   1.000
_cell.length_c   1.000
_cell.angle_alpha   90.00
_cell.angle_beta   90.00
_cell.angle_gamma   90.00
#
_symmetry.space_group_name_H-M   'P 1'
#
loop_
_entity.id
_entity.type
_entity.pdbx_description
1 polymer ?
#
loop_
_entity_poly.entity_id
_entity_poly.type
_entity_poly.pdbx_seq_one_letter_code
_entity_poly.pdbx_strand_id
1 'polypeptide(L)'
;MRFKIAIIALALTCVFASSAFAWQQNGVPICTAADSQQCPTIVSDGAGGAIIAWQDYRGTDYDIYAQRVSASGVPLWTANGVAICTNTGGQRFSTVASDGAGGAIITWRDARSGTNYDIYAQRVSASGVPLWTANGVAVCTATGHQEHPGLLLMVLAERSLSGKTNAVTRIVTSMPKG
;
A
#
# COMPACT_ATOMS: atom_id res chain seq x y z
N MET A 1 -21.88 54.61 53.22
CA MET A 1 -21.67 54.23 51.79
C MET A 1 -20.70 53.06 51.75
N ARG A 2 -21.16 51.86 51.37
CA ARG A 2 -20.30 50.66 51.24
C ARG A 2 -20.05 50.39 49.75
N PHE A 3 -18.83 50.58 49.29
CA PHE A 3 -18.39 50.19 47.95
C PHE A 3 -18.26 48.67 47.87
N LYS A 4 -19.03 48.04 46.98
CA LYS A 4 -18.81 46.64 46.60
C LYS A 4 -18.00 46.63 45.30
N ILE A 5 -16.74 46.20 45.39
CA ILE A 5 -15.88 45.96 44.23
C ILE A 5 -16.23 44.55 43.72
N ALA A 6 -16.79 44.45 42.52
CA ALA A 6 -17.01 43.19 41.84
C ALA A 6 -15.78 42.88 40.96
N ILE A 7 -15.03 41.84 41.33
CA ILE A 7 -13.94 41.30 40.52
C ILE A 7 -14.59 40.42 39.45
N ILE A 8 -14.57 40.87 38.20
CA ILE A 8 -14.98 40.06 37.04
C ILE A 8 -13.77 39.20 36.64
N ALA A 9 -13.80 37.93 37.01
CA ALA A 9 -12.84 36.95 36.51
C ALA A 9 -13.21 36.59 35.07
N LEU A 10 -12.46 37.14 34.11
CA LEU A 10 -12.54 36.74 32.70
C LEU A 10 -11.84 35.38 32.56
N ALA A 11 -12.61 34.29 32.55
CA ALA A 11 -12.09 32.98 32.23
C ALA A 11 -11.74 32.94 30.74
N LEU A 12 -10.46 33.11 30.43
CA LEU A 12 -9.92 32.86 29.10
C LEU A 12 -9.95 31.34 28.89
N THR A 13 -11.03 30.82 28.31
CA THR A 13 -11.08 29.42 27.88
C THR A 13 -10.08 29.28 26.74
N CYS A 14 -8.90 28.77 27.08
CA CYS A 14 -7.93 28.26 26.12
C CYS A 14 -8.64 27.13 25.36
N VAL A 15 -9.18 27.42 24.19
CA VAL A 15 -9.57 26.38 23.26
C VAL A 15 -8.25 25.79 22.79
N PHE A 16 -7.81 24.74 23.48
CA PHE A 16 -6.93 23.78 22.85
C PHE A 16 -7.73 23.27 21.66
N ALA A 17 -7.39 23.76 20.46
CA ALA A 17 -7.59 22.95 19.28
C ALA A 17 -6.77 21.70 19.55
N SER A 18 -7.40 20.69 20.16
CA SER A 18 -6.86 19.36 20.03
C SER A 18 -6.79 19.19 18.51
N SER A 19 -5.58 19.02 17.99
CA SER A 19 -5.40 18.30 16.76
C SER A 19 -6.00 16.93 17.04
N ALA A 20 -7.33 16.85 16.90
CA ALA A 20 -8.11 15.74 17.39
C ALA A 20 -7.55 14.53 16.68
N PHE A 21 -6.99 13.65 17.50
CA PHE A 21 -6.48 12.34 17.17
C PHE A 21 -7.27 11.78 15.96
N ALA A 22 -6.66 11.78 14.77
CA ALA A 22 -7.36 11.56 13.50
C ALA A 22 -7.80 10.09 13.30
N TRP A 23 -7.53 9.24 14.29
CA TRP A 23 -8.05 7.89 14.38
C TRP A 23 -9.29 7.92 15.27
N GLN A 24 -10.46 7.65 14.68
CA GLN A 24 -11.67 7.41 15.47
C GLN A 24 -11.42 6.28 16.48
N GLN A 25 -12.16 6.26 17.59
CA GLN A 25 -11.97 5.29 18.69
C GLN A 25 -11.96 3.82 18.24
N ASN A 26 -12.49 3.52 17.04
CA ASN A 26 -12.57 2.19 16.45
C ASN A 26 -11.80 2.06 15.10
N GLY A 27 -10.88 2.98 14.82
CA GLY A 27 -10.18 3.07 13.53
C GLY A 27 -11.05 3.62 12.41
N VAL A 28 -10.46 3.79 11.22
CA VAL A 28 -11.17 4.17 9.99
C VAL A 28 -11.17 2.96 9.05
N PRO A 29 -12.33 2.44 8.63
CA PRO A 29 -12.37 1.31 7.71
C PRO A 29 -11.83 1.74 6.34
N ILE A 30 -10.90 0.95 5.80
CA ILE A 30 -10.34 1.14 4.45
C ILE A 30 -11.05 0.29 3.39
N CYS A 31 -11.83 -0.70 3.83
CA CYS A 31 -12.68 -1.55 3.00
C CYS A 31 -13.87 -2.01 3.85
N THR A 32 -15.08 -1.95 3.27
CA THR A 32 -16.33 -2.44 3.88
C THR A 32 -17.10 -3.33 2.91
N ALA A 33 -16.41 -3.92 1.93
CA ALA A 33 -17.01 -4.93 1.07
C ALA A 33 -17.45 -6.14 1.89
N ALA A 34 -18.39 -6.91 1.35
CA ALA A 34 -18.83 -8.16 1.96
C ALA A 34 -17.66 -9.14 2.10
N ASP A 35 -17.86 -10.15 2.95
CA ASP A 35 -16.94 -11.26 3.18
C ASP A 35 -15.58 -10.84 3.77
N SER A 36 -14.59 -11.72 3.67
CA SER A 36 -13.35 -11.61 4.44
C SER A 36 -12.31 -10.75 3.73
N GLN A 37 -11.72 -9.80 4.46
CA GLN A 37 -10.48 -9.12 4.11
C GLN A 37 -9.37 -9.56 5.06
N GLN A 38 -8.28 -10.12 4.52
CA GLN A 38 -7.26 -10.82 5.30
C GLN A 38 -5.84 -10.48 4.88
N CYS A 39 -4.89 -10.78 5.77
CA CYS A 39 -3.44 -10.66 5.54
C CYS A 39 -3.01 -9.29 4.95
N PRO A 40 -3.38 -8.15 5.58
CA PRO A 40 -2.97 -6.85 5.08
C PRO A 40 -1.45 -6.69 5.15
N THR A 41 -0.88 -6.04 4.15
CA THR A 41 0.50 -5.55 4.12
C THR A 41 0.49 -4.07 3.80
N ILE A 42 1.48 -3.32 4.30
CA ILE A 42 1.45 -1.86 4.27
C ILE A 42 2.84 -1.29 3.95
N VAL A 43 2.86 -0.17 3.22
CA VAL A 43 4.05 0.65 3.01
C VAL A 43 3.70 2.13 3.09
N SER A 44 4.68 2.98 3.45
CA SER A 44 4.53 4.43 3.35
C SER A 44 4.30 4.86 1.89
N ASP A 45 3.43 5.85 1.69
CA ASP A 45 3.24 6.48 0.38
C ASP A 45 4.24 7.64 0.10
N GLY A 46 5.15 7.93 1.04
CA GLY A 46 6.13 9.02 0.95
C GLY A 46 5.58 10.43 1.21
N ALA A 47 4.27 10.58 1.42
CA ALA A 47 3.57 11.86 1.63
C ALA A 47 2.87 11.94 3.00
N GLY A 48 3.24 11.05 3.93
CA GLY A 48 2.65 10.95 5.28
C GLY A 48 1.45 10.01 5.37
N GLY A 49 1.00 9.45 4.25
CA GLY A 49 0.00 8.39 4.19
C GLY A 49 0.61 7.01 4.05
N ALA A 50 -0.20 6.06 3.59
CA ALA A 50 0.20 4.67 3.37
C ALA A 50 -0.53 4.03 2.20
N ILE A 51 0.06 2.99 1.63
CA ILE A 51 -0.58 2.08 0.68
C ILE A 51 -0.68 0.72 1.37
N ILE A 52 -1.90 0.17 1.42
CA ILE A 52 -2.24 -1.08 2.08
C ILE A 52 -2.76 -2.04 1.03
N ALA A 53 -2.22 -3.26 0.97
CA ALA A 53 -2.69 -4.34 0.10
C ALA A 53 -3.19 -5.51 0.95
N TRP A 54 -4.27 -6.18 0.54
CA TRP A 54 -4.86 -7.30 1.27
C TRP A 54 -5.43 -8.37 0.34
N GLN A 55 -5.66 -9.55 0.91
CA GLN A 55 -6.44 -10.62 0.29
C GLN A 55 -7.91 -10.38 0.54
N ASP A 56 -8.73 -10.43 -0.50
CA ASP A 56 -10.15 -10.12 -0.44
C ASP A 56 -10.97 -11.29 -0.97
N TYR A 57 -11.93 -11.77 -0.18
CA TYR A 57 -12.80 -12.90 -0.51
C TYR A 57 -14.23 -12.47 -0.86
N ARG A 58 -14.42 -11.25 -1.39
CA ARG A 58 -15.75 -10.77 -1.84
C ARG A 58 -16.32 -11.49 -3.08
N GLY A 59 -15.56 -12.41 -3.67
CA GLY A 59 -15.90 -13.16 -4.87
C GLY A 59 -15.95 -14.67 -4.61
N THR A 60 -15.52 -15.46 -5.59
CA THR A 60 -15.46 -16.93 -5.46
C THR A 60 -14.14 -17.43 -4.87
N ASP A 61 -13.08 -16.65 -5.03
CA ASP A 61 -11.71 -16.92 -4.59
C ASP A 61 -11.12 -15.68 -3.89
N TYR A 62 -9.92 -15.82 -3.33
CA TYR A 62 -9.17 -14.67 -2.83
C TYR A 62 -8.54 -13.91 -3.99
N ASP A 63 -8.79 -12.60 -4.02
CA ASP A 63 -8.20 -11.64 -4.95
C ASP A 63 -7.26 -10.68 -4.19
N ILE A 64 -6.40 -9.94 -4.90
CA ILE A 64 -5.58 -8.88 -4.27
C ILE A 64 -6.19 -7.52 -4.55
N TYR A 65 -6.46 -6.78 -3.48
CA TYR A 65 -6.90 -5.38 -3.52
C TYR A 65 -5.91 -4.48 -2.78
N ALA A 66 -5.93 -3.19 -3.10
CA ALA A 66 -5.13 -2.20 -2.38
C ALA A 66 -5.84 -0.86 -2.22
N GLN A 67 -5.46 -0.11 -1.19
CA GLN A 67 -5.99 1.21 -0.85
C GLN A 67 -4.84 2.11 -0.43
N ARG A 68 -4.79 3.31 -0.99
CA ARG A 68 -4.00 4.40 -0.43
C ARG A 68 -4.83 5.17 0.60
N VAL A 69 -4.25 5.51 1.73
CA VAL A 69 -4.85 6.33 2.79
C VAL A 69 -4.00 7.57 3.04
N SER A 70 -4.64 8.69 3.36
CA SER A 70 -3.98 9.93 3.76
C SER A 70 -3.32 9.82 5.14
N ALA A 71 -2.54 10.84 5.51
CA ALA A 71 -2.02 10.99 6.87
C ALA A 71 -3.11 11.06 7.95
N SER A 72 -4.34 11.44 7.57
CA SER A 72 -5.52 11.46 8.45
C SER A 72 -6.34 10.16 8.38
N GLY A 73 -5.84 9.11 7.74
CA GLY A 73 -6.53 7.82 7.62
C GLY A 73 -7.68 7.79 6.60
N VAL A 74 -7.82 8.82 5.76
CA VAL A 74 -8.90 8.89 4.76
C VAL A 74 -8.51 8.07 3.52
N PRO A 75 -9.34 7.13 3.04
CA PRO A 75 -9.13 6.44 1.76
C PRO A 75 -9.07 7.42 0.58
N LEU A 76 -8.04 7.28 -0.26
CA LEU A 76 -7.72 8.19 -1.37
C LEU A 76 -7.96 7.61 -2.77
N TRP A 77 -8.19 6.31 -2.86
CA TRP A 77 -8.58 5.63 -4.10
C TRP A 77 -10.07 5.26 -4.08
N THR A 78 -10.53 4.57 -5.12
CA THR A 78 -11.93 4.12 -5.21
C THR A 78 -12.38 3.36 -3.97
N ALA A 79 -13.67 3.49 -3.64
CA ALA A 79 -14.26 2.83 -2.48
C ALA A 79 -14.00 1.31 -2.52
N ASN A 80 -13.67 0.74 -1.36
CA ASN A 80 -13.32 -0.67 -1.18
C ASN A 80 -12.06 -1.12 -1.91
N GLY A 81 -11.17 -0.19 -2.25
CA GLY A 81 -9.88 -0.46 -2.84
C GLY A 81 -9.90 -0.68 -4.35
N VAL A 82 -8.71 -0.54 -4.93
CA VAL A 82 -8.40 -0.87 -6.32
C VAL A 82 -8.09 -2.36 -6.42
N ALA A 83 -8.69 -3.03 -7.40
CA ALA A 83 -8.33 -4.39 -7.76
C ALA A 83 -6.92 -4.44 -8.36
N ILE A 84 -6.03 -5.21 -7.75
CA ILE A 84 -4.65 -5.44 -8.22
C ILE A 84 -4.59 -6.70 -9.08
N CYS A 85 -5.29 -7.76 -8.66
CA CYS A 85 -5.50 -8.97 -9.44
C CYS A 85 -6.84 -9.61 -9.06
N THR A 86 -7.63 -9.99 -10.06
CA THR A 86 -8.94 -10.65 -9.93
C THR A 86 -9.07 -11.84 -10.88
N ASN A 87 -7.94 -12.45 -11.23
CA ASN A 87 -7.93 -13.57 -12.17
C ASN A 87 -8.45 -14.83 -11.48
N THR A 88 -9.03 -15.75 -12.23
CA THR A 88 -9.51 -17.02 -11.69
C THR A 88 -8.36 -17.83 -11.06
N GLY A 89 -8.64 -18.47 -9.92
CA GLY A 89 -7.66 -19.17 -9.10
C GLY A 89 -7.07 -18.25 -8.04
N GLY A 90 -7.08 -18.65 -6.77
CA GLY A 90 -6.79 -17.74 -5.66
C GLY A 90 -5.42 -17.05 -5.71
N GLN A 91 -5.43 -15.75 -5.42
CA GLN A 91 -4.26 -14.92 -5.15
C GLN A 91 -4.09 -14.66 -3.65
N ARG A 92 -2.89 -14.96 -3.12
CA ARG A 92 -2.63 -14.93 -1.68
C ARG A 92 -1.24 -14.41 -1.33
N PHE A 93 -1.08 -14.10 -0.06
CA PHE A 93 0.18 -13.71 0.59
C PHE A 93 0.89 -12.57 -0.14
N SER A 94 0.15 -11.48 -0.37
CA SER A 94 0.71 -10.30 -1.01
C SER A 94 1.81 -9.67 -0.16
N THR A 95 2.81 -9.06 -0.80
CA THR A 95 3.73 -8.12 -0.18
C THR A 95 3.82 -6.85 -1.00
N VAL A 96 4.12 -5.73 -0.33
CA VAL A 96 4.09 -4.39 -0.95
C VAL A 96 5.38 -3.64 -0.65
N ALA A 97 5.89 -2.93 -1.65
CA ALA A 97 6.95 -1.94 -1.48
C ALA A 97 6.61 -0.65 -2.23
N SER A 98 7.10 0.48 -1.71
CA SER A 98 6.98 1.76 -2.39
C SER A 98 7.75 1.72 -3.71
N ASP A 99 7.19 2.35 -4.74
CA ASP A 99 7.89 2.54 -6.01
C ASP A 99 8.74 3.84 -6.04
N GLY A 100 8.78 4.58 -4.93
CA GLY A 100 9.50 5.86 -4.80
C GLY A 100 8.82 7.05 -5.48
N ALA A 101 7.70 6.84 -6.19
CA ALA A 101 6.95 7.86 -6.93
C ALA A 101 5.52 8.06 -6.37
N GLY A 102 5.30 7.62 -5.12
CA GLY A 102 4.00 7.66 -4.45
C GLY A 102 3.06 6.51 -4.80
N GLY A 103 3.51 5.56 -5.64
CA GLY A 103 2.84 4.30 -5.93
C GLY A 103 3.50 3.13 -5.20
N ALA A 104 3.20 1.92 -5.65
CA ALA A 104 3.74 0.69 -5.07
C ALA A 104 3.94 -0.41 -6.11
N ILE A 105 4.87 -1.33 -5.80
CA ILE A 105 4.95 -2.65 -6.42
C ILE A 105 4.40 -3.66 -5.42
N ILE A 106 3.40 -4.41 -5.86
CA ILE A 106 2.73 -5.44 -5.07
C ILE A 106 3.03 -6.78 -5.72
N THR A 107 3.47 -7.76 -4.94
CA THR A 107 3.70 -9.14 -5.38
C THR A 107 2.79 -10.09 -4.62
N TRP A 108 2.44 -11.23 -5.19
CA TRP A 108 1.58 -12.24 -4.56
C TRP A 108 1.85 -13.63 -5.14
N ARG A 109 1.34 -14.66 -4.45
CA ARG A 109 1.24 -16.01 -4.98
C ARG A 109 -0.05 -16.18 -5.75
N ASP A 110 0.03 -16.85 -6.88
CA ASP A 110 -1.09 -16.95 -7.80
C ASP A 110 -1.32 -18.40 -8.23
N ALA A 111 -2.55 -18.91 -8.02
CA ALA A 111 -2.94 -20.26 -8.36
C ALA A 111 -3.60 -20.39 -9.74
N ARG A 112 -3.56 -19.37 -10.61
CA ARG A 112 -4.25 -19.37 -11.92
C ARG A 112 -3.84 -20.50 -12.86
N SER A 113 -2.67 -21.12 -12.64
CA SER A 113 -2.21 -22.28 -13.42
C SER A 113 -2.86 -23.60 -12.99
N GLY A 114 -3.56 -23.62 -11.85
CA GLY A 114 -4.30 -24.77 -11.32
C GLY A 114 -3.44 -25.87 -10.68
N THR A 115 -2.15 -25.95 -11.00
CA THR A 115 -1.25 -27.01 -10.52
C THR A 115 -0.18 -26.55 -9.54
N ASN A 116 0.22 -25.28 -9.58
CA ASN A 116 1.27 -24.70 -8.72
C ASN A 116 0.91 -23.25 -8.36
N TYR A 117 1.66 -22.67 -7.41
CA TYR A 117 1.64 -21.25 -7.15
C TYR A 117 2.86 -20.59 -7.78
N ASP A 118 2.62 -19.63 -8.68
CA ASP A 118 3.65 -18.78 -9.27
C ASP A 118 3.64 -17.39 -8.60
N ILE A 119 4.77 -16.68 -8.64
CA ILE A 119 4.81 -15.29 -8.15
C ILE A 119 4.45 -14.33 -9.27
N TYR A 120 3.46 -13.49 -9.01
CA TYR A 120 3.07 -12.39 -9.88
C TYR A 120 3.30 -11.06 -9.18
N ALA A 121 3.38 -10.01 -9.99
CA ALA A 121 3.51 -8.65 -9.50
C ALA A 121 2.73 -7.65 -10.35
N GLN A 122 2.36 -6.54 -9.71
CA GLN A 122 1.70 -5.41 -10.32
C GLN A 122 2.29 -4.14 -9.72
N ARG A 123 2.67 -3.20 -10.59
CA ARG A 123 2.90 -1.82 -10.18
C ARG A 123 1.59 -1.06 -10.21
N VAL A 124 1.29 -0.30 -9.15
CA VAL A 124 0.15 0.61 -9.05
C VAL A 124 0.66 2.04 -8.86
N SER A 125 0.08 2.99 -9.58
CA SER A 125 0.45 4.41 -9.50
C SER A 125 0.00 5.07 -8.20
N ALA A 126 0.48 6.29 -7.94
CA ALA A 126 0.00 7.11 -6.83
C ALA A 126 -1.52 7.42 -6.88
N SER A 127 -2.11 7.37 -8.07
CA SER A 127 -3.55 7.56 -8.31
C SER A 127 -4.36 6.25 -8.29
N GLY A 128 -3.73 5.11 -7.99
CA GLY A 128 -4.43 3.83 -7.90
C GLY A 128 -4.65 3.17 -9.25
N VAL A 129 -3.84 3.48 -10.27
CA VAL A 129 -3.95 2.87 -11.59
C VAL A 129 -2.91 1.74 -11.72
N PRO A 130 -3.32 0.50 -11.99
CA PRO A 130 -2.40 -0.57 -12.38
C PRO A 130 -1.61 -0.19 -13.65
N LEU A 131 -0.28 -0.24 -13.60
CA LEU A 131 0.62 0.26 -14.65
C LEU A 131 1.23 -0.82 -15.56
N TRP A 132 1.21 -2.08 -15.13
CA TRP A 132 1.54 -3.25 -15.95
C TRP A 132 0.28 -3.91 -16.48
N THR A 133 0.45 -4.94 -17.32
CA THR A 133 -0.63 -5.73 -17.90
C THR A 133 -1.65 -6.17 -16.83
N ALA A 134 -2.93 -6.16 -17.20
CA ALA A 134 -4.01 -6.56 -16.31
C ALA A 134 -3.73 -7.92 -15.65
N ASN A 135 -4.05 -8.03 -14.36
CA ASN A 135 -3.76 -9.19 -13.51
C ASN A 135 -2.27 -9.50 -13.33
N GLY A 136 -1.41 -8.50 -13.50
CA GLY A 136 0.01 -8.58 -13.20
C GLY A 136 0.85 -9.35 -14.22
N VAL A 137 2.15 -9.28 -14.00
CA VAL A 137 3.16 -10.01 -14.76
C VAL A 137 3.78 -11.09 -13.87
N ALA A 138 4.09 -12.25 -14.45
CA ALA A 138 4.81 -13.28 -13.73
C ALA A 138 6.25 -12.81 -13.45
N VAL A 139 6.67 -12.91 -12.19
CA VAL A 139 8.03 -12.59 -11.74
C VAL A 139 8.92 -13.83 -11.85
N CYS A 140 8.36 -15.01 -11.59
CA CYS A 140 9.02 -16.29 -11.74
C CYS A 140 7.99 -17.34 -12.20
N THR A 141 8.32 -18.07 -13.25
CA THR A 141 7.51 -19.18 -13.81
C THR A 141 8.27 -20.51 -13.77
N ALA A 142 9.26 -20.63 -12.90
CA ALA A 142 10.04 -21.86 -12.77
C ALA A 142 9.15 -22.98 -12.19
N THR A 143 9.42 -24.24 -12.54
CA THR A 143 8.67 -25.39 -12.00
C THR A 143 8.85 -25.51 -10.48
N GLY A 144 7.76 -25.65 -9.72
CA GLY A 144 7.74 -25.81 -8.27
C GLY A 144 7.02 -24.67 -7.53
N HIS A 145 6.75 -24.85 -6.24
CA HIS A 145 6.13 -23.80 -5.41
C HIS A 145 7.10 -22.65 -5.16
N GLN A 146 6.72 -21.42 -5.50
CA GLN A 146 7.38 -20.23 -4.96
C GLN A 146 6.58 -19.68 -3.79
N GLU A 147 7.21 -19.68 -2.63
CA GLU A 147 6.58 -19.40 -1.35
C GLU A 147 7.08 -18.06 -0.80
N HIS A 148 6.18 -17.27 -0.18
CA HIS A 148 6.48 -16.02 0.55
C HIS A 148 7.35 -14.99 -0.20
N PRO A 149 6.82 -14.29 -1.23
CA PRO A 149 7.61 -13.27 -1.93
C PRO A 149 7.96 -12.12 -0.97
N GLY A 150 9.26 -11.90 -0.69
CA GLY A 150 9.75 -10.78 0.11
C GLY A 150 10.32 -9.69 -0.80
N LEU A 151 9.76 -8.48 -0.76
CA LEU A 151 10.34 -7.33 -1.46
C LEU A 151 11.15 -6.48 -0.49
N LEU A 152 12.47 -6.42 -0.69
CA LEU A 152 13.34 -5.48 0.03
C LEU A 152 13.64 -4.29 -0.90
N LEU A 153 13.15 -3.11 -0.55
CA LEU A 153 13.58 -1.87 -1.19
C LEU A 153 14.99 -1.53 -0.69
N MET A 154 16.01 -1.78 -1.51
CA MET A 154 17.32 -1.14 -1.29
C MET A 154 17.19 0.31 -1.76
N VAL A 155 16.88 1.22 -0.83
CA VAL A 155 17.03 2.65 -1.09
C VAL A 155 18.52 2.88 -1.36
N LEU A 156 18.92 2.98 -2.63
CA LEU A 156 20.19 3.62 -2.96
C LEU A 156 20.04 5.08 -2.53
N ALA A 157 20.54 5.37 -1.33
CA ALA A 157 20.81 6.74 -0.95
C ALA A 157 21.90 7.24 -1.90
N GLU A 158 21.52 7.79 -3.04
CA GLU A 158 22.39 8.63 -3.85
C GLU A 158 22.60 9.96 -3.11
N ARG A 159 23.29 9.89 -1.96
CA ARG A 159 24.06 11.04 -1.49
C ARG A 159 25.24 11.12 -2.43
N SER A 160 25.17 12.08 -3.36
CA SER A 160 26.27 12.65 -4.14
C SER A 160 27.65 12.25 -3.62
N LEU A 161 28.21 11.17 -4.15
CA LEU A 161 29.64 10.93 -4.09
C LEU A 161 30.21 11.47 -5.39
N SER A 162 30.62 12.74 -5.34
CA SER A 162 31.56 13.27 -6.31
C SER A 162 32.83 12.42 -6.24
N GLY A 163 33.06 11.64 -7.29
CA GLY A 163 34.34 11.02 -7.56
C GLY A 163 34.67 9.78 -6.75
N LYS A 164 34.43 8.60 -7.33
CA LYS A 164 35.47 7.62 -7.71
C LYS A 164 34.83 6.27 -8.11
N THR A 165 34.96 5.97 -9.40
CA THR A 165 35.20 4.64 -10.01
C THR A 165 34.30 3.43 -9.70
N ASN A 166 33.56 3.04 -10.76
CA ASN A 166 33.45 1.71 -11.39
C ASN A 166 33.02 0.46 -10.60
N ALA A 167 32.12 -0.30 -11.28
CA ALA A 167 31.48 -1.57 -10.94
C ALA A 167 30.42 -1.40 -9.83
N VAL A 168 29.12 -1.41 -10.13
CA VAL A 168 28.35 -2.56 -10.62
C VAL A 168 27.10 -2.05 -11.36
N THR A 169 26.98 -2.33 -12.66
CA THR A 169 25.72 -2.14 -13.42
C THR A 169 25.47 -3.35 -14.32
N ARG A 170 24.64 -4.28 -13.86
CA ARG A 170 23.88 -5.27 -14.67
C ARG A 170 22.91 -5.95 -13.74
N ILE A 171 21.62 -5.64 -13.78
CA ILE A 171 20.52 -6.36 -14.44
C ILE A 171 19.33 -5.43 -14.16
N VAL A 172 18.66 -4.78 -15.10
CA VAL A 172 17.54 -5.28 -15.91
C VAL A 172 17.39 -4.35 -17.13
N THR A 173 17.89 -4.77 -18.30
CA THR A 173 17.38 -4.31 -19.61
C THR A 173 17.69 -5.37 -20.65
N SER A 174 16.88 -6.43 -20.70
CA SER A 174 16.66 -7.21 -21.92
C SER A 174 15.48 -8.16 -21.71
N MET A 175 14.26 -7.68 -21.96
CA MET A 175 13.21 -8.55 -22.49
C MET A 175 12.94 -8.12 -23.93
N PRO A 176 13.06 -9.01 -24.92
CA PRO A 176 12.76 -8.68 -26.31
C PRO A 176 11.24 -8.51 -26.47
N LYS A 177 10.83 -7.49 -27.20
CA LYS A 177 9.52 -7.46 -27.83
C LYS A 177 9.57 -8.46 -28.99
N GLY A 178 8.92 -9.60 -28.82
CA GLY A 178 8.52 -10.53 -29.87
C GLY A 178 7.04 -10.79 -29.69
#